data_AF-A0A536ZWY1-F1
#
_entry.id   AF-A0A536ZWY1-F1
#
_cell.length_a   1.000
_cell.length_b   1.000
_cell.length_c   1.000
_cell.angle_alpha   90.00
_cell.angle_beta   90.00
_cell.angle_gamma   90.00
#
_symmetry.space_group_name_H-M   'P 1'
#
loop_
_entity.id
_entity.type
_entity.pdbx_description
1 polymer ?
#
loop_
_entity_poly.entity_id
_entity_poly.type
_entity_poly.pdbx_seq_one_letter_code
_entity_poly.pdbx_strand_id
1 'polypeptide(L)'
;FDFVHSASFAPILALSVVMTLLYVAWLFMAQFLYFGLFGQDPPVSASDFVTQLITTRRGGGLIVYGIGLGFLFAFTALAISVVAFPLLLDRPASAATAVAVSIRAVASNLAVMAVWGTIVAVLLAAGAIVFLVGLAAVLPILGHATWHLYRKVVEP
;
A
#
# COMPACT_ATOMS: atom_id res chain seq x y z
N PHE A 1 -29.66 1.11 -8.68
CA PHE A 1 -28.31 0.91 -8.10
C PHE A 1 -28.43 1.02 -6.58
N ASP A 2 -28.62 -0.11 -5.87
CA ASP A 2 -28.84 -0.17 -4.41
C ASP A 2 -27.61 -0.70 -3.64
N PHE A 3 -26.41 -0.31 -4.08
CA PHE A 3 -25.15 -0.80 -3.48
C PHE A 3 -24.98 -0.40 -2.00
N VAL A 4 -25.50 0.78 -1.63
CA VAL A 4 -25.42 1.33 -0.27
C VAL A 4 -26.19 0.49 0.74
N HIS A 5 -27.18 -0.30 0.30
CA HIS A 5 -28.00 -1.16 1.15
C HIS A 5 -27.51 -2.62 1.21
N SER A 6 -26.39 -2.95 0.55
CA SER A 6 -25.83 -4.30 0.60
C SER A 6 -25.19 -4.60 1.96
N ALA A 7 -25.31 -5.85 2.43
CA ALA A 7 -24.71 -6.30 3.70
C ALA A 7 -23.18 -6.08 3.75
N SER A 8 -22.52 -5.99 2.60
CA SER A 8 -21.08 -5.78 2.48
C SER A 8 -20.64 -4.31 2.53
N PHE A 9 -21.55 -3.34 2.40
CA PHE A 9 -21.18 -1.92 2.37
C PHE A 9 -20.50 -1.45 3.65
N ALA A 10 -21.09 -1.72 4.81
CA ALA A 10 -20.54 -1.27 6.10
C ALA A 10 -19.16 -1.90 6.41
N PRO A 11 -18.94 -3.22 6.21
CA PRO A 11 -17.59 -3.80 6.32
C PRO A 11 -16.56 -3.19 5.37
N ILE A 12 -16.91 -2.94 4.11
CA ILE A 12 -16.01 -2.32 3.12
C ILE A 12 -15.67 -0.89 3.52
N LEU A 13 -16.65 -0.12 4.01
CA LEU A 13 -16.44 1.23 4.51
C LEU A 13 -15.51 1.22 5.73
N ALA A 14 -15.73 0.32 6.68
CA ALA A 14 -14.88 0.18 7.86
C ALA A 14 -13.43 -0.15 7.47
N LEU A 15 -13.23 -1.09 6.54
CA LEU A 15 -11.89 -1.42 6.04
C LEU A 15 -11.24 -0.24 5.30
N SER A 16 -12.02 0.49 4.50
CA SER A 16 -11.56 1.70 3.81
C SER A 16 -11.12 2.80 4.78
N VAL A 17 -11.84 2.98 5.90
CA VAL A 17 -11.43 3.89 6.98
C VAL A 17 -10.10 3.45 7.59
N VAL A 18 -9.92 2.16 7.87
CA VAL A 18 -8.64 1.63 8.39
C VAL A 18 -7.49 1.90 7.40
N MET A 19 -7.69 1.66 6.11
CA MET A 19 -6.69 1.96 5.07
C MET A 19 -6.39 3.45 4.99
N THR A 20 -7.41 4.30 5.13
CA THR A 20 -7.24 5.76 5.13
C THR A 20 -6.43 6.22 6.33
N LEU A 21 -6.71 5.69 7.53
CA LEU A 21 -5.92 6.00 8.73
C LEU A 21 -4.47 5.53 8.60
N LEU A 22 -4.25 4.35 8.00
CA LEU A 22 -2.91 3.83 7.73
C LEU A 22 -2.14 4.75 6.76
N TYR A 23 -2.80 5.22 5.69
CA TYR A 23 -2.24 6.18 4.74
C TYR A 23 -1.91 7.53 5.40
N VAL A 24 -2.81 8.06 6.23
CA VAL A 24 -2.60 9.30 6.97
C VAL A 24 -1.43 9.16 7.95
N ALA A 25 -1.35 8.04 8.68
CA ALA A 25 -0.22 7.74 9.57
C ALA A 25 1.11 7.66 8.80
N TRP A 26 1.10 7.08 7.59
CA TRP A 26 2.26 7.06 6.71
C TRP A 26 2.69 8.48 6.30
N LEU A 27 1.75 9.35 5.90
CA LEU A 27 2.05 10.75 5.55
C LEU A 27 2.67 11.50 6.74
N PHE A 28 2.10 11.35 7.94
CA PHE A 28 2.66 11.96 9.15
C PHE A 28 4.07 11.47 9.43
N MET A 29 4.33 10.17 9.27
CA MET A 29 5.66 9.62 9.52
C MET A 29 6.67 10.01 8.44
N ALA A 30 6.25 10.09 7.17
CA ALA A 30 7.08 10.61 6.08
C ALA A 30 7.45 12.08 6.33
N GLN A 31 6.48 12.90 6.73
CA GLN A 31 6.70 14.29 7.11
C GLN A 31 7.64 14.40 8.31
N PHE A 32 7.40 13.62 9.37
CA PHE A 32 8.25 13.58 10.55
C PHE A 32 9.71 13.24 10.20
N LEU A 33 9.93 12.22 9.36
CA LEU A 33 11.25 11.84 8.89
C LEU A 33 11.93 12.96 8.09
N TYR A 34 11.19 13.60 7.18
CA TYR A 34 11.71 14.71 6.39
C TYR A 34 12.12 15.90 7.27
N PHE A 35 11.23 16.36 8.17
CA PHE A 35 11.52 17.47 9.07
C PHE A 35 12.64 17.15 10.06
N GLY A 36 12.75 15.89 10.51
CA GLY A 36 13.85 15.46 11.37
C GLY A 36 15.23 15.57 10.71
N LEU A 37 15.31 15.46 9.38
CA LEU A 37 16.57 15.47 8.63
C LEU A 37 16.87 16.80 7.92
N PHE A 38 15.84 17.50 7.45
CA PHE A 38 15.95 18.71 6.62
C PHE A 38 15.28 19.94 7.24
N GLY A 39 14.62 19.83 8.40
CA GLY A 39 13.83 20.93 8.96
C GLY A 39 14.63 22.17 9.39
N GLN A 40 15.91 22.00 9.75
CA GLN A 40 16.79 23.11 10.14
C GLN A 40 17.30 23.88 8.91
N ASP A 41 17.80 23.16 7.90
CA ASP A 41 18.34 23.73 6.67
C ASP A 41 17.66 23.08 5.47
N PRO A 42 16.43 23.52 5.12
CA PRO A 42 15.67 22.95 4.03
C PRO A 42 16.32 23.29 2.67
N PRO A 43 16.21 22.39 1.68
CA PRO A 43 16.70 22.67 0.34
C PRO A 43 16.01 23.89 -0.27
N VAL A 44 16.78 24.72 -0.99
CA VAL A 44 16.27 25.98 -1.56
C VAL A 44 15.54 25.77 -2.89
N SER A 45 15.66 24.58 -3.49
CA SER A 45 15.00 24.20 -4.75
C SER A 45 14.91 22.68 -4.89
N ALA A 46 14.14 22.20 -5.87
CA ALA A 46 14.03 20.77 -6.16
C ALA A 46 15.37 20.15 -6.63
N SER A 47 16.16 20.88 -7.43
CA SER A 47 17.49 20.41 -7.88
C SER A 47 18.50 20.34 -6.73
N ASP A 48 18.45 21.32 -5.84
CA ASP A 48 19.24 21.31 -4.60
C ASP A 48 18.84 20.13 -3.70
N PHE A 49 17.53 19.86 -3.54
CA PHE A 49 17.08 18.68 -2.81
C PHE A 49 17.63 17.38 -3.40
N VAL A 50 17.53 17.18 -4.72
CA VAL A 50 18.07 15.97 -5.38
C VAL A 50 19.58 15.86 -5.17
N THR A 51 20.31 16.97 -5.28
CA THR A 51 21.76 17.00 -5.04
C THR A 51 22.06 16.58 -3.62
N GLN A 52 21.38 17.17 -2.64
CA GLN A 52 21.58 16.84 -1.22
C GLN A 52 21.17 15.39 -0.91
N LEU A 53 20.12 14.88 -1.55
CA LEU A 53 19.62 13.53 -1.37
C LEU A 53 20.69 12.48 -1.67
N ILE A 54 21.48 12.67 -2.74
CA ILE A 54 22.48 11.70 -3.19
C ILE A 54 23.91 11.98 -2.68
N THR A 55 24.22 13.22 -2.30
CA THR A 55 25.59 13.62 -1.91
C THR A 55 25.80 13.74 -0.41
N THR A 56 24.74 13.86 0.40
CA THR A 56 24.86 14.12 1.84
C THR A 56 24.49 12.92 2.70
N ARG A 57 25.05 12.85 3.91
CA ARG A 57 24.69 11.82 4.90
C ARG A 57 23.21 11.89 5.30
N ARG A 58 22.64 13.09 5.45
CA ARG A 58 21.22 13.29 5.73
C ARG A 58 20.33 12.80 4.59
N GLY A 59 20.74 13.02 3.35
CA GLY A 59 20.09 12.49 2.15
C GLY A 59 20.11 10.96 2.12
N GLY A 60 21.27 10.35 2.35
CA GLY A 60 21.38 8.89 2.48
C GLY A 60 20.52 8.33 3.61
N GLY A 61 20.46 9.03 4.75
CA GLY A 61 19.54 8.70 5.85
C GLY A 61 18.07 8.73 5.41
N LEU A 62 17.65 9.77 4.69
CA LEU A 62 16.28 9.89 4.17
C LEU A 62 15.95 8.74 3.20
N ILE A 63 16.88 8.33 2.34
CA ILE A 63 16.69 7.19 1.43
C ILE A 63 16.49 5.91 2.24
N VAL A 64 17.41 5.57 3.14
CA VAL A 64 17.37 4.30 3.88
C VAL A 64 16.15 4.23 4.80
N TYR A 65 15.94 5.25 5.63
CA TYR A 65 14.81 5.28 6.55
C TYR A 65 13.49 5.44 5.81
N GLY A 66 13.46 6.23 4.74
CA GLY A 66 12.25 6.43 3.93
C GLY A 66 11.82 5.15 3.22
N ILE A 67 12.76 4.42 2.61
CA ILE A 67 12.49 3.10 2.00
C ILE A 67 12.02 2.10 3.06
N GLY A 68 12.73 2.00 4.20
CA GLY A 68 12.35 1.06 5.26
C GLY A 68 10.97 1.36 5.84
N LEU A 69 10.67 2.63 6.09
CA LEU A 69 9.37 3.06 6.57
C LEU A 69 8.26 2.81 5.54
N GLY A 70 8.49 3.19 4.28
CA GLY A 70 7.56 2.94 3.19
C GLY A 70 7.28 1.46 3.02
N PHE A 71 8.31 0.61 3.09
CA PHE A 71 8.18 -0.84 3.05
C PHE A 71 7.32 -1.37 4.18
N LEU A 72 7.51 -0.91 5.42
CA LEU A 72 6.70 -1.34 6.57
C LEU A 72 5.22 -1.02 6.39
N PHE A 73 4.90 0.21 5.96
CA PHE A 73 3.52 0.62 5.69
C PHE A 73 2.93 -0.11 4.50
N ALA A 74 3.67 -0.28 3.41
CA ALA A 74 3.23 -1.02 2.23
C ALA A 74 2.97 -2.50 2.54
N PHE A 75 3.86 -3.14 3.30
CA PHE A 75 3.68 -4.51 3.76
C PHE A 75 2.44 -4.64 4.65
N THR A 76 2.25 -3.72 5.59
CA THR A 76 1.08 -3.70 6.47
C THR A 76 -0.22 -3.53 5.67
N ALA A 77 -0.24 -2.59 4.73
CA ALA A 77 -1.37 -2.36 3.85
C ALA A 77 -1.68 -3.60 3.00
N LEU A 78 -0.67 -4.22 2.40
CA LEU A 78 -0.81 -5.47 1.64
C LEU A 78 -1.37 -6.58 2.52
N ALA A 79 -0.79 -6.79 3.71
CA ALA A 79 -1.18 -7.86 4.62
C ALA A 79 -2.65 -7.75 5.05
N ILE A 80 -3.12 -6.53 5.29
CA ILE A 80 -4.50 -6.27 5.70
C ILE A 80 -5.47 -6.39 4.52
N SER A 81 -5.09 -5.95 3.33
CA SER A 81 -6.05 -5.67 2.24
C SER A 81 -6.10 -6.73 1.12
N VAL A 82 -5.01 -7.46 0.86
CA VAL A 82 -4.83 -8.28 -0.36
C VAL A 82 -5.93 -9.32 -0.55
N VAL A 83 -6.46 -9.87 0.53
CA VAL A 83 -7.60 -10.81 0.53
C VAL A 83 -8.86 -10.18 1.12
N ALA A 84 -8.74 -9.21 2.02
CA ALA A 84 -9.89 -8.68 2.74
C ALA A 84 -10.91 -7.98 1.82
N PHE A 85 -10.47 -7.13 0.88
CA PHE A 85 -11.39 -6.47 -0.06
C PHE A 85 -12.10 -7.48 -0.99
N PRO A 86 -11.37 -8.38 -1.69
CA PRO A 86 -12.02 -9.43 -2.48
C PRO A 86 -13.02 -10.27 -1.68
N LEU A 87 -12.66 -10.68 -0.46
CA LEU A 87 -13.53 -11.49 0.39
C LEU A 87 -14.82 -10.76 0.77
N LEU A 88 -14.74 -9.47 1.12
CA LEU A 88 -15.93 -8.67 1.49
C LEU A 88 -16.85 -8.41 0.29
N LEU A 89 -16.29 -8.36 -0.92
CA LEU A 89 -17.06 -8.24 -2.17
C LEU A 89 -17.71 -9.56 -2.57
N ASP A 90 -17.03 -10.68 -2.31
CA ASP A 90 -17.48 -12.03 -2.68
C ASP A 90 -18.48 -12.62 -1.68
N ARG A 91 -18.29 -12.36 -0.38
CA ARG A 91 -19.02 -13.03 0.70
C ARG A 91 -19.46 -12.07 1.80
N PRO A 92 -20.60 -12.32 2.45
CA PRO A 92 -20.99 -11.59 3.65
C PRO A 92 -20.03 -11.95 4.79
N ALA A 93 -19.15 -11.01 5.15
CA ALA A 93 -18.22 -11.16 6.27
C ALA A 93 -18.02 -9.82 6.98
N SER A 94 -17.58 -9.86 8.24
CA SER A 94 -17.18 -8.65 8.96
C SER A 94 -15.79 -8.19 8.52
N ALA A 95 -15.50 -6.90 8.65
CA ALA A 95 -14.18 -6.34 8.34
C ALA A 95 -13.07 -7.03 9.18
N ALA A 96 -13.33 -7.27 10.47
CA ALA A 96 -12.37 -7.93 11.35
C ALA A 96 -12.05 -9.37 10.89
N THR A 97 -13.07 -10.15 10.52
CA THR A 97 -12.88 -11.49 9.96
C THR A 97 -12.08 -11.43 8.67
N ALA A 98 -12.40 -10.50 7.77
CA ALA A 98 -11.71 -10.37 6.49
C ALA A 98 -10.23 -10.02 6.63
N VAL A 99 -9.90 -9.09 7.53
CA VAL A 99 -8.51 -8.76 7.87
C VAL A 99 -7.78 -9.95 8.47
N ALA A 100 -8.41 -10.68 9.40
CA ALA A 100 -7.80 -11.86 10.00
C ALA A 100 -7.50 -12.96 8.98
N VAL A 101 -8.41 -13.19 8.02
CA VAL A 101 -8.19 -14.11 6.90
C VAL A 101 -7.04 -13.63 6.01
N SER A 102 -6.98 -12.33 5.71
CA SER A 102 -5.90 -11.75 4.89
C SER A 102 -4.53 -11.90 5.53
N ILE A 103 -4.41 -11.56 6.82
CA ILE A 103 -3.16 -11.73 7.58
C ILE A 103 -2.75 -13.20 7.62
N ARG A 104 -3.71 -14.11 7.88
CA ARG A 104 -3.43 -15.55 7.92
C ARG A 104 -2.96 -16.05 6.56
N ALA A 105 -3.62 -15.65 5.48
CA ALA A 105 -3.26 -16.00 4.11
C ALA A 105 -1.84 -15.53 3.76
N VAL A 106 -1.45 -14.35 4.24
CA VAL A 106 -0.11 -13.81 4.05
C VAL A 106 0.94 -14.56 4.86
N ALA A 107 0.65 -14.82 6.14
CA ALA A 107 1.53 -15.58 7.03
C ALA A 107 1.76 -17.03 6.57
N SER A 108 0.75 -17.68 5.98
CA SER A 108 0.88 -19.05 5.46
C SER A 108 1.55 -19.12 4.09
N ASN A 109 1.64 -18.00 3.35
CA ASN A 109 2.18 -17.94 1.99
C ASN A 109 3.21 -16.82 1.81
N LEU A 110 4.10 -16.61 2.79
CA LEU A 110 5.01 -15.46 2.80
C LEU A 110 5.84 -15.31 1.52
N ALA A 111 6.37 -16.39 0.97
CA ALA A 111 7.17 -16.34 -0.26
C ALA A 111 6.34 -15.87 -1.46
N VAL A 112 5.15 -16.44 -1.66
CA VAL A 112 4.24 -16.07 -2.75
C VAL A 112 3.78 -14.61 -2.59
N MET A 113 3.47 -14.20 -1.36
CA MET A 113 3.00 -12.86 -1.06
C MET A 113 4.11 -11.81 -1.14
N ALA A 114 5.36 -12.18 -0.85
CA ALA A 114 6.52 -11.33 -1.09
C ALA A 114 6.71 -11.09 -2.59
N VAL A 115 6.69 -12.15 -3.40
CA VAL A 115 6.75 -12.04 -4.88
C VAL A 115 5.60 -11.18 -5.40
N TRP A 116 4.37 -11.42 -4.92
CA TRP A 116 3.21 -10.63 -5.30
C TRP A 116 3.35 -9.16 -4.93
N GLY A 117 3.78 -8.87 -3.69
CA GLY A 117 4.07 -7.52 -3.23
C GLY A 117 5.13 -6.82 -4.08
N THR A 118 6.17 -7.54 -4.51
CA THR A 118 7.18 -7.02 -5.44
C THR A 118 6.57 -6.70 -6.81
N ILE A 119 5.72 -7.58 -7.36
CA ILE A 119 5.02 -7.33 -8.63
C ILE A 119 4.18 -6.04 -8.53
N VAL A 120 3.41 -5.90 -7.45
CA VAL A 120 2.60 -4.70 -7.19
C VAL A 120 3.50 -3.46 -7.13
N ALA A 121 4.59 -3.49 -6.35
CA ALA A 121 5.49 -2.36 -6.22
C ALA A 121 6.14 -1.95 -7.56
N VAL A 122 6.63 -2.92 -8.33
CA VAL A 122 7.28 -2.67 -9.64
C VAL A 122 6.28 -2.10 -10.63
N LEU A 123 5.06 -2.66 -10.72
CA LEU A 123 4.04 -2.19 -11.65
C LEU A 123 3.55 -0.79 -11.28
N LEU A 124 3.36 -0.50 -9.99
CA LEU A 124 2.99 0.84 -9.52
C LEU A 124 4.09 1.85 -9.81
N ALA A 125 5.36 1.51 -9.56
CA ALA A 125 6.49 2.38 -9.89
C ALA A 125 6.59 2.65 -11.40
N ALA A 126 6.48 1.60 -12.23
CA ALA A 126 6.48 1.72 -13.68
C ALA A 126 5.32 2.59 -14.18
N GLY A 127 4.11 2.39 -13.66
CA GLY A 127 2.94 3.18 -14.00
C GLY A 127 3.06 4.65 -13.57
N ALA A 128 3.69 4.90 -12.42
CA ALA A 128 3.91 6.24 -11.89
C ALA A 128 4.93 7.05 -12.71
N ILE A 129 5.99 6.40 -13.21
CA ILE A 129 7.02 7.03 -14.07
C ILE A 129 6.40 7.64 -15.33
N VAL A 130 5.32 7.06 -15.85
CA VAL A 130 4.56 7.60 -17.00
C VAL A 130 3.59 8.70 -16.54
N PHE A 131 4.09 9.68 -15.77
CA PHE A 131 3.34 10.82 -15.23
C PHE A 131 2.00 10.43 -14.58
N LEU A 132 1.96 9.30 -13.86
CA LEU A 132 0.75 8.71 -13.26
C LEU A 132 -0.32 8.23 -14.26
N VAL A 133 -0.24 8.56 -15.55
CA VAL A 133 -1.19 8.11 -16.60
C VAL A 133 -1.11 6.58 -16.76
N GLY A 134 0.09 6.01 -16.62
CA GLY A 134 0.27 4.56 -16.65
C GLY A 134 -0.52 3.80 -15.57
N LEU A 135 -0.88 4.47 -14.46
CA LEU A 135 -1.70 3.87 -13.42
C LEU A 135 -3.13 3.54 -13.88
N ALA A 136 -3.65 4.26 -14.89
CA ALA A 136 -4.97 3.96 -15.46
C ALA A 136 -5.03 2.55 -16.07
N ALA A 137 -3.90 2.03 -16.57
CA ALA A 137 -3.79 0.66 -17.06
C ALA A 137 -3.36 -0.32 -15.96
N VAL A 138 -2.40 0.06 -15.12
CA VAL A 138 -1.85 -0.81 -14.07
C VAL A 138 -2.89 -1.17 -13.01
N LEU A 139 -3.69 -0.20 -12.55
CA LEU A 139 -4.65 -0.43 -11.46
C LEU A 139 -5.74 -1.46 -11.83
N PRO A 140 -6.40 -1.40 -13.00
CA PRO A 140 -7.33 -2.47 -13.42
C PRO A 140 -6.68 -3.85 -13.53
N ILE A 141 -5.46 -3.92 -14.07
CA ILE A 141 -4.72 -5.19 -14.21
C ILE A 141 -4.43 -5.78 -12.83
N LEU A 142 -3.92 -4.97 -11.91
CA LEU A 142 -3.64 -5.39 -10.53
C LEU A 142 -4.92 -5.79 -9.81
N GLY A 143 -6.03 -5.07 -10.01
CA GLY A 143 -7.34 -5.43 -9.44
C GLY A 143 -7.79 -6.82 -9.89
N HIS A 144 -7.80 -7.07 -11.21
CA HIS A 144 -8.14 -8.38 -11.75
C HIS A 144 -7.18 -9.49 -11.30
N ALA A 145 -5.89 -9.25 -11.30
CA ALA A 145 -4.91 -10.26 -10.92
C ALA A 145 -4.97 -10.57 -9.41
N THR A 146 -5.20 -9.56 -8.57
CA THR A 146 -5.43 -9.74 -7.12
C THR A 146 -6.70 -10.55 -6.86
N TRP A 147 -7.77 -10.36 -7.64
CA TRP A 147 -8.96 -11.21 -7.56
C TRP A 147 -8.63 -12.68 -7.85
N HIS A 148 -7.82 -12.96 -8.87
CA HIS A 148 -7.40 -14.33 -9.18
C HIS A 148 -6.49 -14.91 -8.09
N LEU A 149 -5.61 -14.11 -7.49
CA LEU A 149 -4.80 -14.52 -6.36
C LEU A 149 -5.70 -14.88 -5.16
N TYR A 150 -6.65 -14.02 -4.81
CA TYR A 150 -7.64 -14.26 -3.75
C TYR A 150 -8.32 -15.61 -3.93
N ARG A 151 -8.90 -15.86 -5.12
CA ARG A 151 -9.58 -17.12 -5.40
C ARG A 151 -8.65 -18.32 -5.21
N LYS A 152 -7.42 -18.27 -5.71
CA LYS A 152 -6.45 -19.38 -5.53
C LYS A 152 -6.02 -19.63 -4.08
N VAL A 153 -6.04 -18.60 -3.23
CA VAL A 153 -5.55 -18.68 -1.85
C VAL A 153 -6.66 -19.04 -0.87
N VAL A 154 -7.91 -18.65 -1.16
CA VAL A 154 -9.06 -18.81 -0.24
C VAL A 154 -10.11 -19.80 -0.75
N GLU A 155 -10.20 -20.03 -2.05
CA GLU A 155 -11.14 -20.97 -2.68
C GLU A 155 -10.42 -22.21 -3.21
N PRO A 156 -10.97 -23.40 -2.95
CA PRO A 156 -11.20 -24.43 -3.95
C PRO A 156 -12.52 -24.17 -4.70
#